data_AF-A0A2E0R255-F1
#
_entry.id   AF-A0A2E0R255-F1
#
_cell.length_a   1.000
_cell.length_b   1.000
_cell.length_c   1.000
_cell.angle_alpha   90.00
_cell.angle_beta   90.00
_cell.angle_gamma   90.00
#
_symmetry.space_group_name_H-M   'P 1'
#
loop_
_entity.id
_entity.type
_entity.pdbx_description
1 polymer ?
#
loop_
_entity_poly.entity_id
_entity_poly.type
_entity_poly.pdbx_seq_one_letter_code
_entity_poly.pdbx_strand_id
1 'polypeptide(L)'
;MASVTPHPDFRTHPNYIPRTGGQKKKNILRQKELALRGDIRREVSREKLHRSAEKVRSAQLGVIKALRHEAKPARSDDEDKVKGILRNLDEADAYWADISVEEIIEMYSRETDESVPVDRKKW
;
A
#
# COMPACT_ATOMS: atom_id res chain seq x y z
N MET A 1 15.94 10.89 -57.13
CA MET A 1 15.94 11.88 -56.04
C MET A 1 14.95 11.40 -54.99
N ALA A 2 15.43 10.79 -53.91
CA ALA A 2 14.57 10.25 -52.84
C ALA A 2 14.58 11.25 -51.67
N SER A 3 13.42 11.84 -51.39
CA SER A 3 13.23 12.74 -50.25
C SER A 3 13.00 11.89 -49.00
N VAL A 4 13.99 11.89 -48.11
CA VAL A 4 13.89 11.26 -46.78
C VAL A 4 13.07 12.20 -45.89
N THR A 5 11.87 11.77 -45.54
CA THR A 5 11.04 12.41 -44.51
C THR A 5 11.71 12.24 -43.14
N PRO A 6 11.96 13.32 -42.37
CA PRO A 6 12.50 13.17 -41.03
C PRO A 6 11.44 12.52 -40.12
N HIS A 7 11.86 11.46 -39.43
CA HIS A 7 11.09 10.81 -38.37
C HIS A 7 10.84 11.81 -37.23
N PRO A 8 9.63 11.89 -36.65
CA PRO A 8 9.41 12.75 -35.51
C PRO A 8 10.22 12.23 -34.32
N ASP A 9 11.08 13.11 -33.82
CA ASP A 9 11.88 12.95 -32.62
C ASP A 9 11.09 12.25 -31.51
N PHE A 10 11.72 11.24 -30.92
CA PHE A 10 11.31 10.67 -29.65
C PHE A 10 11.19 11.80 -28.65
N ARG A 11 9.95 12.24 -28.42
CA ARG A 11 9.57 13.17 -27.36
C ARG A 11 10.16 12.65 -26.06
N THR A 12 11.30 13.20 -25.66
CA THR A 12 11.76 13.24 -24.28
C THR A 12 10.59 13.78 -23.46
N HIS A 13 9.88 12.90 -22.75
CA HIS A 13 8.83 13.28 -21.82
C HIS A 13 9.44 14.26 -20.80
N PRO A 14 9.12 15.56 -20.84
CA PRO A 14 9.52 16.46 -19.80
C PRO A 14 8.49 16.29 -18.66
N ASN A 15 8.98 16.13 -17.42
CA ASN A 15 8.19 16.07 -16.19
C ASN A 15 7.47 14.74 -15.87
N TYR A 16 8.22 13.66 -15.66
CA TYR A 16 7.76 12.69 -14.66
C TYR A 16 7.96 13.31 -13.27
N ILE A 17 6.87 13.75 -12.64
CA ILE A 17 6.86 14.22 -11.25
C ILE A 17 6.33 13.07 -10.36
N PRO A 18 7.18 12.21 -9.77
CA PRO A 18 6.72 11.23 -8.80
C PRO A 18 6.53 11.93 -7.46
N ARG A 19 5.37 12.56 -7.26
CA ARG A 19 5.01 13.13 -5.94
C ARG A 19 3.65 12.70 -5.41
N THR A 20 2.86 11.94 -6.19
CA THR A 20 1.49 11.56 -5.81
C THR A 20 1.26 10.05 -5.69
N GLY A 21 2.20 9.22 -6.17
CA GLY A 21 2.08 7.77 -6.18
C GLY A 21 1.96 7.17 -4.78
N GLY A 22 2.97 7.36 -3.93
CA GLY A 22 2.98 6.85 -2.55
C GLY A 22 1.80 7.36 -1.73
N GLN A 23 1.51 8.66 -1.79
CA GLN A 23 0.40 9.26 -1.01
C GLN A 23 -0.97 8.71 -1.44
N LYS A 24 -1.21 8.55 -2.75
CA LYS A 24 -2.44 7.94 -3.26
C LYS A 24 -2.57 6.50 -2.77
N LYS A 25 -1.48 5.72 -2.80
CA LYS A 25 -1.50 4.34 -2.33
C LYS A 25 -1.73 4.22 -0.82
N LYS A 26 -1.14 5.10 -0.02
CA LYS A 26 -1.42 5.20 1.44
C LYS A 26 -2.89 5.50 1.71
N ASN A 27 -3.51 6.39 0.93
CA ASN A 27 -4.94 6.67 1.08
C ASN A 27 -5.80 5.46 0.69
N ILE A 28 -5.46 4.74 -0.39
CA ILE A 28 -6.14 3.50 -0.77
C ILE A 28 -6.03 2.47 0.34
N LEU A 29 -4.84 2.26 0.90
CA LEU A 29 -4.62 1.37 2.04
C LEU A 29 -5.53 1.73 3.20
N ARG A 30 -5.52 2.99 3.64
CA ARG A 30 -6.38 3.47 4.72
C ARG A 30 -7.86 3.18 4.47
N GLN A 31 -8.34 3.38 3.25
CA GLN A 31 -9.73 3.06 2.90
C GLN A 31 -10.04 1.56 3.00
N LYS A 32 -9.08 0.68 2.63
CA LYS A 32 -9.25 -0.78 2.75
C LYS A 32 -9.22 -1.23 4.21
N GLU A 33 -8.35 -0.66 5.02
CA GLU A 33 -8.27 -0.94 6.46
C GLU A 33 -9.57 -0.54 7.18
N LEU A 34 -10.09 0.66 6.89
CA LEU A 34 -11.37 1.12 7.43
C LEU A 34 -12.54 0.22 6.99
N ALA A 35 -12.53 -0.23 5.73
CA ALA A 35 -13.53 -1.17 5.22
C ALA A 35 -13.47 -2.51 5.95
N LEU A 36 -12.26 -3.08 6.13
CA LEU A 36 -12.06 -4.33 6.86
C LEU A 36 -12.53 -4.21 8.32
N ARG A 37 -12.11 -3.18 9.04
CA ARG A 37 -12.57 -2.93 10.42
C ARG A 37 -14.10 -2.76 10.49
N GLY A 38 -14.68 -2.07 9.51
CA GLY A 38 -16.14 -1.92 9.40
C GLY A 38 -16.85 -3.25 9.13
N ASP A 39 -16.30 -4.09 8.27
CA ASP A 39 -16.82 -5.43 7.97
C ASP A 39 -16.71 -6.37 9.19
N ILE A 40 -15.60 -6.29 9.96
CA ILE A 40 -15.42 -7.03 11.22
C ILE A 40 -16.49 -6.62 12.23
N ARG A 41 -16.68 -5.31 12.45
CA ARG A 41 -17.70 -4.79 13.39
C ARG A 41 -19.13 -5.15 13.02
N ARG A 42 -19.40 -5.32 11.73
CA ARG A 42 -20.73 -5.67 11.20
C ARG A 42 -20.95 -7.19 11.13
N GLU A 43 -19.96 -7.97 11.53
CA GLU A 43 -20.01 -9.44 11.50
C GLU A 43 -20.49 -9.97 10.14
N VAL A 44 -19.94 -9.40 9.07
CA VAL A 44 -20.32 -9.83 7.70
C VAL A 44 -19.88 -11.27 7.44
N SER A 45 -20.39 -11.87 6.36
CA SER A 45 -20.03 -13.24 6.00
C SER A 45 -18.51 -13.44 5.91
N ARG A 46 -18.06 -14.63 6.32
CA ARG A 46 -16.64 -15.00 6.31
C ARG A 46 -16.00 -14.78 4.94
N GLU A 47 -16.69 -15.14 3.87
CA GLU A 47 -16.21 -14.93 2.50
C GLU A 47 -15.98 -13.44 2.18
N LYS A 48 -16.85 -12.55 2.67
CA LYS A 48 -16.69 -11.11 2.49
C LYS A 48 -15.52 -10.56 3.31
N LEU A 49 -15.32 -11.05 4.54
CA LEU A 49 -14.16 -10.70 5.36
C LEU A 49 -12.86 -11.11 4.68
N HIS A 50 -12.77 -12.33 4.15
CA HIS A 50 -11.61 -12.81 3.41
C HIS A 50 -11.30 -11.89 2.22
N ARG A 51 -12.30 -11.59 1.38
CA ARG A 51 -12.14 -10.67 0.25
C ARG A 51 -11.72 -9.26 0.67
N SER A 52 -12.13 -8.80 1.85
CA SER A 52 -11.77 -7.49 2.39
C SER A 52 -10.31 -7.49 2.89
N ALA A 53 -9.88 -8.54 3.58
CA ALA A 53 -8.51 -8.73 4.04
C ALA A 53 -7.50 -8.90 2.88
N GLU A 54 -7.85 -9.64 1.82
CA GLU A 54 -7.01 -9.73 0.61
C GLU A 54 -6.80 -8.37 -0.08
N LYS A 55 -7.82 -7.49 -0.02
CA LYS A 55 -7.69 -6.11 -0.53
C LYS A 55 -6.75 -5.27 0.32
N VAL A 56 -6.72 -5.48 1.64
CA VAL A 56 -5.74 -4.85 2.54
C VAL A 56 -4.33 -5.34 2.20
N ARG A 57 -4.12 -6.66 2.08
CA ARG A 57 -2.83 -7.25 1.67
C ARG A 57 -2.34 -6.64 0.35
N SER A 58 -3.19 -6.61 -0.66
CA SER A 58 -2.87 -6.06 -1.97
C SER A 58 -2.51 -4.57 -1.90
N ALA A 59 -3.21 -3.80 -1.07
CA ALA A 59 -2.93 -2.38 -0.87
C ALA A 59 -1.61 -2.14 -0.13
N GLN A 60 -1.29 -2.96 0.89
CA GLN A 60 -0.01 -2.92 1.61
C GLN A 60 1.18 -3.17 0.68
N LEU A 61 1.17 -4.27 -0.06
CA LEU A 61 2.18 -4.58 -1.07
C LEU A 61 2.29 -3.44 -2.11
N GLY A 62 1.16 -2.82 -2.44
CA GLY A 62 1.12 -1.64 -3.29
C GLY A 62 1.92 -0.46 -2.72
N VAL A 63 1.73 -0.14 -1.43
CA VAL A 63 2.44 0.93 -0.71
C VAL A 63 3.93 0.61 -0.61
N ILE A 64 4.29 -0.62 -0.22
CA ILE A 64 5.68 -1.07 -0.09
C ILE A 64 6.43 -0.88 -1.41
N LYS A 65 5.84 -1.31 -2.53
CA LYS A 65 6.42 -1.11 -3.88
C LYS A 65 6.62 0.36 -4.24
N ALA A 66 5.70 1.25 -3.82
CA ALA A 66 5.86 2.68 -4.07
C ALA A 66 6.98 3.28 -3.21
N LEU A 67 7.04 2.92 -1.92
CA LEU A 67 8.11 3.35 -1.02
C LEU A 67 9.48 2.86 -1.51
N ARG A 68 9.56 1.64 -2.04
CA ARG A 68 10.79 1.07 -2.62
C ARG A 68 11.26 1.86 -3.84
N HIS A 69 10.33 2.33 -4.67
CA HIS A 69 10.65 3.19 -5.81
C HIS A 69 11.12 4.58 -5.36
N GLU A 70 10.48 5.14 -4.34
CA GLU A 70 10.82 6.47 -3.78
C GLU A 70 12.16 6.45 -3.01
N ALA A 71 12.53 5.31 -2.41
CA ALA A 71 13.77 5.14 -1.67
C ALA A 71 15.03 5.01 -2.54
N LYS A 72 14.90 4.87 -3.87
CA LYS A 72 16.07 4.82 -4.79
C LYS A 72 16.66 6.23 -4.95
N PRO A 73 17.87 6.53 -4.47
CA PRO A 73 18.45 7.86 -4.56
C PRO A 73 18.83 8.20 -6.00
N ALA A 74 18.67 9.48 -6.37
CA ALA A 74 19.10 10.01 -7.67
C ALA A 74 20.62 10.28 -7.72
N ARG A 75 21.25 10.60 -6.59
CA ARG A 75 22.71 10.73 -6.40
C ARG A 75 23.05 10.46 -4.94
N SER A 76 24.14 9.73 -4.75
CA SER A 76 24.64 9.12 -3.51
C SER A 76 25.22 10.17 -2.55
N ASP A 77 24.76 10.12 -1.29
CA ASP A 77 25.43 10.65 -0.08
C ASP A 77 24.96 9.89 1.19
N ASP A 78 23.92 9.04 1.11
CA ASP A 78 23.31 8.32 2.25
C ASP A 78 23.05 6.83 1.92
N GLU A 79 24.01 6.15 1.26
CA GLU A 79 23.85 4.74 0.81
C GLU A 79 23.50 3.76 1.92
N ASP A 80 24.09 3.90 3.12
CA ASP A 80 23.82 2.98 4.23
C ASP A 80 22.40 3.15 4.80
N LYS A 81 21.90 4.39 4.87
CA LYS A 81 20.51 4.66 5.26
C LYS A 81 19.53 4.10 4.23
N VAL A 82 19.82 4.28 2.94
CA VAL A 82 19.01 3.74 1.86
C VAL A 82 18.98 2.21 1.90
N LYS A 83 20.13 1.54 2.13
CA LYS A 83 20.20 0.08 2.29
C LYS A 83 19.33 -0.39 3.47
N GLY A 84 19.38 0.30 4.61
CA GLY A 84 18.54 -0.01 5.77
C GLY A 84 17.04 0.10 5.46
N ILE A 85 16.62 1.18 4.78
CA ILE A 85 15.23 1.38 4.36
C ILE A 85 14.78 0.28 3.39
N LEU A 86 15.61 -0.04 2.38
CA LEU A 86 15.28 -1.07 1.40
C LEU A 86 15.17 -2.45 2.03
N ARG A 87 16.05 -2.78 2.98
CA ARG A 87 15.97 -4.04 3.74
C ARG A 87 14.67 -4.14 4.53
N ASN A 88 14.29 -3.09 5.26
CA ASN A 88 13.04 -3.08 6.02
C ASN A 88 11.81 -3.23 5.09
N LEU A 89 11.86 -2.64 3.89
CA LEU A 89 10.82 -2.79 2.89
C LEU A 89 10.74 -4.20 2.32
N ASP A 90 11.89 -4.86 2.11
CA ASP A 90 11.94 -6.25 1.64
C ASP A 90 11.41 -7.23 2.70
N GLU A 91 11.76 -7.01 3.98
CA GLU A 91 11.20 -7.77 5.11
C GLU A 91 9.68 -7.57 5.23
N ALA A 92 9.20 -6.34 5.05
CA ALA A 92 7.76 -6.05 5.04
C ALA A 92 7.04 -6.66 3.83
N ASP A 93 7.64 -6.65 2.63
CA ASP A 93 7.08 -7.26 1.42
C ASP A 93 6.90 -8.77 1.63
N ALA A 94 7.92 -9.44 2.17
CA ALA A 94 7.86 -10.87 2.50
C ALA A 94 6.79 -11.17 3.55
N TYR A 95 6.75 -10.40 4.65
CA TYR A 95 5.73 -10.57 5.69
C TYR A 95 4.30 -10.47 5.12
N TRP A 96 4.01 -9.44 4.34
CA TRP A 96 2.68 -9.24 3.77
C TRP A 96 2.35 -10.22 2.64
N ALA A 97 3.35 -10.78 1.97
CA ALA A 97 3.15 -11.83 0.98
C ALA A 97 2.74 -13.17 1.64
N ASP A 98 3.35 -13.49 2.78
CA ASP A 98 3.23 -14.81 3.42
C ASP A 98 2.15 -14.89 4.50
N ILE A 99 1.83 -13.77 5.17
CA ILE A 99 0.81 -13.74 6.22
C ILE A 99 -0.53 -14.26 5.72
N SER A 100 -1.21 -15.11 6.49
CA SER A 100 -2.51 -15.68 6.13
C SER A 100 -3.64 -14.63 6.14
N VAL A 101 -4.78 -14.96 5.50
CA VAL A 101 -5.94 -14.06 5.49
C VAL A 101 -6.53 -13.96 6.90
N GLU A 102 -6.54 -15.07 7.61
CA GLU A 102 -6.97 -15.23 8.99
C GLU A 102 -6.15 -14.35 9.95
N GLU A 103 -4.82 -14.38 9.83
CA GLU A 103 -3.95 -13.52 10.65
C GLU A 103 -4.18 -12.03 10.38
N ILE A 104 -4.42 -11.64 9.12
CA ILE A 104 -4.80 -10.25 8.79
C ILE A 104 -6.12 -9.90 9.49
N ILE A 105 -7.15 -10.75 9.41
CA ILE A 105 -8.43 -10.48 10.07
C ILE A 105 -8.24 -10.34 11.59
N GLU A 106 -7.42 -11.21 12.20
CA GLU A 106 -7.12 -11.19 13.63
C GLU A 106 -6.35 -9.94 14.06
N MET A 107 -5.35 -9.49 13.27
CA MET A 107 -4.64 -8.25 13.54
C MET A 107 -5.61 -7.07 13.63
N TYR A 108 -6.52 -6.94 12.65
CA TYR A 108 -7.47 -5.83 12.62
C TYR A 108 -8.63 -6.00 13.60
N SER A 109 -8.94 -7.22 14.07
CA SER A 109 -9.97 -7.42 15.11
C SER A 109 -9.47 -6.95 16.48
N ARG A 110 -8.22 -7.27 16.84
CA ARG A 110 -7.58 -6.82 18.09
C ARG A 110 -7.49 -5.29 18.19
N GLU A 111 -7.09 -4.62 17.11
CA GLU A 111 -7.05 -3.15 17.05
C GLU A 111 -8.43 -2.49 17.17
N THR A 112 -9.48 -3.22 16.83
CA THR A 112 -10.86 -2.71 16.89
C THR A 112 -11.40 -2.71 18.32
N ASP A 113 -10.91 -3.62 19.17
CA ASP A 113 -11.27 -3.75 20.58
C ASP A 113 -10.72 -2.59 21.43
N GLU A 114 -9.50 -2.15 21.12
CA GLU A 114 -8.80 -1.07 21.85
C GLU A 114 -9.34 0.35 21.56
N SER A 115 -10.26 0.51 20.61
CA SER A 115 -10.62 1.83 20.05
C SER A 115 -12.06 2.32 20.27
N VAL A 116 -12.85 1.74 21.18
CA VAL A 116 -14.19 2.30 21.50
C VAL A 116 -14.60 2.14 22.98
N PRO A 117 -14.77 3.22 23.77
CA PRO A 117 -15.72 3.20 24.87
C PRO A 117 -17.12 3.15 24.25
N VAL A 118 -17.79 2.02 24.44
CA VAL A 118 -19.13 1.77 23.94
C VAL A 118 -20.10 2.67 24.74
N ASP A 119 -20.36 3.88 24.24
CA ASP A 119 -21.46 4.73 24.73
C ASP A 119 -22.78 4.12 24.24
N ARG A 120 -23.17 3.02 24.89
CA ARG A 120 -24.52 2.46 24.85
C ARG A 120 -25.40 3.43 25.63
N LYS A 121 -25.84 4.51 25.00
CA LYS A 121 -26.95 5.30 25.52
C LYS A 121 -28.21 4.43 25.45
N LYS A 122 -28.51 3.82 26.60
CA LYS A 122 -29.77 3.19 26.94
C LYS A 122 -30.88 4.24 26.97
N TRP A 123 -31.96 3.91 26.28
CA TRP A 123 -33.37 4.25 26.52
C TRP A 123 -33.78 5.69 26.19
#